data_AF-A0A942ST36-F1
#
_entry.id   AF-A0A942ST36-F1
#
_cell.length_a   1.000
_cell.length_b   1.000
_cell.length_c   1.000
_cell.angle_alpha   90.00
_cell.angle_beta   90.00
_cell.angle_gamma   90.00
#
_symmetry.space_group_name_H-M   'P 1'
#
loop_
_entity.id
_entity.type
_entity.pdbx_description
1 polymer ?
#
loop_
_entity_poly.entity_id
_entity_poly.type
_entity_poly.pdbx_seq_one_letter_code
_entity_poly.pdbx_strand_id
1 'polypeptide(L)'
;MKKFALLLLTPMIILLASCSGSETKAGQMDYDQTKKMIVDILKTDEGKKAIQDIMTDDKMRNQLIMDQSTVTKTIESTLSSNKGKDFWKKSFSDPEFAKAYAKGMKKENENLLKSLMKDPDYQGMMLSLLKDPEYQKQVIQLMKSKEMRKHFQNTMIETFDSPLFKAKMQTTLLKAAQEMNSEKGGQQNQGQQQGGTSGGQQQGSSGGS
;
A
#
# COMPACT_ATOMS: atom_id res chain seq x y z
N MET A 1 -9.71 26.53 -112.37
CA MET A 1 -9.27 27.56 -111.41
C MET A 1 -9.53 27.16 -109.95
N LYS A 2 -8.95 26.05 -109.47
CA LYS A 2 -9.08 25.62 -108.05
C LYS A 2 -7.75 25.19 -107.39
N LYS A 3 -6.64 25.16 -108.15
CA LYS A 3 -5.32 24.73 -107.64
C LYS A 3 -4.35 25.89 -107.40
N PHE A 4 -4.62 27.07 -107.96
CA PHE A 4 -3.80 28.28 -107.77
C PHE A 4 -4.21 29.10 -106.52
N ALA A 5 -5.45 28.95 -106.05
CA ALA A 5 -5.93 29.61 -104.84
C ALA A 5 -5.39 28.96 -103.54
N LEU A 6 -4.90 27.72 -103.61
CA LEU A 6 -4.36 27.00 -102.46
C LEU A 6 -2.89 27.38 -102.15
N LEU A 7 -2.16 27.87 -103.15
CA LEU A 7 -0.71 28.13 -103.03
C LEU A 7 -0.40 29.53 -102.47
N LEU A 8 -1.37 30.44 -102.48
CA LEU A 8 -1.23 31.81 -101.94
C LEU A 8 -1.69 31.94 -100.48
N LEU A 9 -2.32 30.91 -99.92
CA LEU A 9 -2.85 30.90 -98.54
C LEU A 9 -1.86 30.33 -97.50
N THR A 10 -0.73 29.79 -97.95
CA THR A 10 0.28 29.15 -97.07
C THR A 10 1.23 30.13 -96.36
N PRO A 11 1.63 31.31 -96.92
CA PRO A 11 2.51 32.23 -96.19
C PRO A 11 1.81 33.11 -95.13
N MET A 12 0.47 33.13 -95.08
CA MET A 12 -0.28 33.94 -94.09
C MET A 12 -0.37 33.27 -92.70
N ILE A 13 -0.24 31.94 -92.63
CA ILE A 13 -0.34 31.17 -91.37
C ILE A 13 0.97 31.25 -90.56
N ILE A 14 2.10 31.56 -91.19
CA ILE A 14 3.41 31.64 -90.52
C ILE A 14 3.58 32.97 -89.74
N LEU A 15 2.83 34.02 -90.10
CA LEU A 15 2.89 35.32 -89.41
C LEU A 15 2.05 35.40 -88.13
N LEU A 16 1.19 34.41 -87.85
CA LEU A 16 0.39 34.34 -86.62
C LEU A 16 1.02 33.47 -85.52
N ALA A 17 2.16 32.82 -85.80
CA ALA A 17 2.92 32.04 -84.81
C ALA A 17 3.98 32.86 -84.04
N SER A 18 3.98 34.19 -84.15
CA SER A 18 4.92 35.08 -83.43
C SER A 18 4.33 35.70 -82.15
N CYS A 19 3.20 35.21 -81.66
CA CYS A 19 2.64 35.67 -80.39
C CYS A 19 2.31 34.48 -79.48
N SER A 20 2.84 34.53 -78.26
CA SER A 20 2.78 33.54 -77.17
C SER A 20 3.69 32.32 -77.31
N GLY A 21 4.87 32.45 -76.71
CA GLY A 21 5.84 31.36 -76.59
C GLY A 21 7.16 31.76 -75.95
N SER A 22 7.21 32.84 -75.17
CA SER A 22 8.26 32.98 -74.16
C SER A 22 7.99 31.93 -73.10
N GLU A 23 8.65 30.78 -73.23
CA GLU A 23 8.71 29.78 -72.16
C GLU A 23 9.15 30.45 -70.86
N THR A 24 8.17 30.57 -69.99
CA THR A 24 8.22 31.15 -68.68
C THR A 24 9.08 30.25 -67.79
N LYS A 25 10.40 30.46 -67.79
CA LYS A 25 11.29 30.14 -66.65
C LYS A 25 11.11 31.11 -65.47
N ALA A 26 9.97 31.81 -65.39
CA ALA A 26 9.66 32.71 -64.27
C ALA A 26 9.03 31.98 -63.07
N GLY A 27 8.35 30.85 -63.27
CA GLY A 27 7.60 30.20 -62.18
C GLY A 27 8.47 29.51 -61.12
N GLN A 28 9.70 29.10 -61.46
CA GLN A 28 10.57 28.35 -60.56
C GLN A 28 11.56 29.25 -59.79
N MET A 29 11.99 30.36 -60.40
CA MET A 29 12.86 31.35 -59.75
C MET A 29 12.07 32.22 -58.74
N ASP A 30 10.80 32.48 -59.03
CA ASP A 30 9.90 33.25 -58.17
C ASP A 30 9.44 32.43 -56.95
N TYR A 31 9.38 31.10 -57.06
CA TYR A 31 9.00 30.22 -55.95
C TYR A 31 10.04 30.21 -54.83
N ASP A 32 11.33 30.11 -55.16
CA ASP A 32 12.42 30.16 -54.17
C ASP A 32 12.54 31.55 -53.53
N GLN A 33 12.31 32.61 -54.31
CA GLN A 33 12.32 33.99 -53.81
C GLN A 33 11.12 34.27 -52.91
N THR A 34 9.93 33.82 -53.29
CA THR A 34 8.70 33.88 -52.49
C THR A 34 8.82 33.05 -51.21
N LYS A 35 9.40 31.84 -51.28
CA LYS A 35 9.68 31.02 -50.09
C LYS A 35 10.61 31.73 -49.13
N LYS A 36 11.68 32.35 -49.63
CA LYS A 36 12.64 33.10 -48.81
C LYS A 36 11.98 34.31 -48.14
N MET A 37 11.17 35.04 -48.91
CA MET A 37 10.36 36.15 -48.40
C MET A 37 9.40 35.71 -47.29
N ILE A 38 8.65 34.61 -47.48
CA ILE A 38 7.73 34.08 -46.46
C ILE A 38 8.50 33.64 -45.20
N VAL A 39 9.63 32.95 -45.36
CA VAL A 39 10.47 32.54 -44.22
C VAL A 39 11.01 33.75 -43.47
N ASP A 40 11.38 34.80 -44.17
CA ASP A 40 11.88 36.03 -43.55
C ASP A 40 10.74 36.79 -42.83
N ILE A 41 9.55 36.87 -43.42
CA ILE A 41 8.32 37.41 -42.77
C ILE A 41 7.98 36.63 -41.49
N LEU A 42 8.07 35.29 -41.51
CA LEU A 42 7.80 34.48 -40.31
C LEU A 42 8.86 34.70 -39.22
N LYS A 43 10.09 35.09 -39.59
CA LYS A 43 11.19 35.36 -38.67
C LYS A 43 11.19 36.79 -38.13
N THR A 44 10.50 37.73 -38.78
CA THR A 44 10.38 39.10 -38.27
C THR A 44 9.63 39.13 -36.95
N ASP A 45 9.81 40.21 -36.20
CA ASP A 45 9.12 40.38 -34.93
C ASP A 45 7.60 40.49 -35.11
N GLU A 46 7.13 41.01 -36.25
CA GLU A 46 5.72 41.03 -36.62
C GLU A 46 5.17 39.63 -36.90
N GLY A 47 5.92 38.78 -37.62
CA GLY A 47 5.53 37.38 -37.86
C GLY A 47 5.45 36.57 -36.57
N LYS A 48 6.44 36.72 -35.67
CA LYS A 48 6.42 36.09 -34.34
C LYS A 48 5.26 36.60 -33.50
N LYS A 49 5.00 37.91 -33.51
CA LYS A 49 3.90 38.52 -32.75
C LYS A 49 2.53 38.08 -33.26
N ALA A 50 2.36 37.99 -34.58
CA ALA A 50 1.13 37.46 -35.17
C ALA A 50 0.88 36.00 -34.79
N ILE A 51 1.92 35.15 -34.80
CA ILE A 51 1.81 33.76 -34.31
C ILE A 51 1.49 33.72 -32.82
N GLN A 52 2.11 34.60 -32.03
CA GLN A 52 1.86 34.69 -30.59
C GLN A 52 0.42 35.12 -30.29
N ASP A 53 -0.11 36.09 -31.03
CA ASP A 53 -1.50 36.56 -30.91
C ASP A 53 -2.48 35.43 -31.30
N ILE A 54 -2.17 34.68 -32.35
CA ILE A 54 -2.94 33.49 -32.75
C ILE A 54 -2.82 32.37 -31.70
N MET A 55 -1.66 32.20 -31.06
CA MET A 55 -1.46 31.27 -29.95
C MET A 55 -2.12 31.70 -28.65
N THR A 56 -2.48 32.96 -28.49
CA THR A 56 -3.29 33.40 -27.35
C THR A 56 -4.78 33.14 -27.54
N ASP A 57 -5.22 32.84 -28.76
CA ASP A 57 -6.61 32.44 -29.03
C ASP A 57 -6.90 31.03 -28.48
N ASP A 58 -7.95 30.94 -27.65
CA ASP A 58 -8.31 29.69 -26.97
C ASP A 58 -8.71 28.56 -27.95
N LYS A 59 -9.31 28.87 -29.11
CA LYS A 59 -9.65 27.84 -30.10
C LYS A 59 -8.38 27.27 -30.72
N MET A 60 -7.40 28.12 -31.01
CA MET A 60 -6.12 27.68 -31.57
C MET A 60 -5.30 26.88 -30.55
N ARG A 61 -5.24 27.32 -29.29
CA ARG A 61 -4.59 26.57 -28.19
C ARG A 61 -5.19 25.18 -28.04
N ASN A 62 -6.52 25.09 -28.02
CA ASN A 62 -7.21 23.80 -27.89
C ASN A 62 -6.91 22.87 -29.06
N GLN A 63 -6.78 23.40 -30.28
CA GLN A 63 -6.47 22.61 -31.48
C GLN A 63 -5.00 22.18 -31.55
N LEU A 64 -4.06 22.96 -30.98
CA LEU A 64 -2.63 22.64 -30.91
C LEU A 64 -2.28 21.64 -29.79
N ILE A 65 -3.00 21.67 -28.67
CA ILE A 65 -2.78 20.78 -27.50
C ILE A 65 -3.34 19.36 -27.77
N MET A 66 -4.03 19.13 -28.88
CA MET A 66 -4.80 17.90 -29.14
C MET A 66 -4.07 16.75 -29.83
N ASP A 67 -2.72 16.71 -29.86
CA ASP A 67 -2.09 15.41 -30.09
C ASP A 67 -2.22 14.55 -28.83
N GLN A 68 -3.37 13.89 -28.70
CA GLN A 68 -3.67 12.97 -27.60
C GLN A 68 -2.58 11.92 -27.40
N SER A 69 -1.91 11.48 -28.48
CA SER A 69 -0.87 10.47 -28.38
C SER A 69 0.38 11.02 -27.68
N THR A 70 0.78 12.25 -28.00
CA THR A 70 1.90 12.93 -27.36
C THR A 70 1.55 13.34 -25.93
N VAL A 71 0.34 13.83 -25.67
CA VAL A 71 -0.11 14.18 -24.31
C VAL A 71 -0.12 12.95 -23.41
N THR A 72 -0.72 11.84 -23.84
CA THR A 72 -0.77 10.59 -23.05
C THR A 72 0.63 10.07 -22.78
N LYS A 73 1.49 9.95 -23.81
CA LYS A 73 2.89 9.51 -23.63
C LYS A 73 3.68 10.41 -22.69
N THR A 74 3.46 11.72 -22.77
CA THR A 74 4.14 12.69 -21.89
C THR A 74 3.68 12.54 -20.45
N ILE A 75 2.38 12.36 -20.21
CA ILE A 75 1.82 12.12 -18.88
C ILE A 75 2.35 10.79 -18.31
N GLU A 76 2.28 9.70 -19.06
CA GLU A 76 2.78 8.38 -18.65
C GLU A 76 4.27 8.43 -18.34
N SER A 77 5.07 9.03 -19.24
CA SER A 77 6.52 9.17 -19.04
C SER A 77 6.84 10.05 -17.83
N THR A 78 6.09 11.13 -17.61
CA THR A 78 6.32 12.03 -16.48
C THR A 78 5.96 11.37 -15.16
N LEU A 79 4.80 10.71 -15.08
CA LEU A 79 4.32 10.04 -13.87
C LEU A 79 5.16 8.81 -13.51
N SER A 80 5.66 8.06 -14.49
CA SER A 80 6.54 6.90 -14.27
C SER A 80 8.01 7.27 -14.03
N SER A 81 8.42 8.49 -14.39
CA SER A 81 9.79 8.96 -14.18
C SER A 81 10.13 9.20 -12.71
N ASN A 82 11.43 9.34 -12.42
CA ASN A 82 11.89 9.77 -11.10
C ASN A 82 11.35 11.15 -10.71
N LYS A 83 11.14 12.07 -11.67
CA LYS A 83 10.50 13.36 -11.39
C LYS A 83 9.06 13.19 -10.90
N GLY A 84 8.31 12.24 -11.46
CA GLY A 84 6.97 11.89 -10.99
C GLY A 84 6.99 11.35 -9.56
N LYS A 85 7.93 10.44 -9.24
CA LYS A 85 8.12 9.94 -7.87
C LYS A 85 8.43 11.06 -6.89
N ASP A 86 9.33 11.98 -7.24
CA ASP A 86 9.70 13.10 -6.37
C ASP A 86 8.56 14.12 -6.22
N PHE A 87 7.78 14.35 -7.28
CA PHE A 87 6.54 15.11 -7.20
C PHE A 87 5.59 14.50 -6.17
N TRP A 88 5.28 13.20 -6.27
CA TRP A 88 4.39 12.54 -5.33
C TRP A 88 4.93 12.57 -3.89
N LYS A 89 6.22 12.31 -3.68
CA LYS A 89 6.85 12.42 -2.35
C LYS A 89 6.67 13.82 -1.76
N LYS A 90 6.91 14.86 -2.55
CA LYS A 90 6.76 16.25 -2.09
C LYS A 90 5.30 16.62 -1.84
N SER A 91 4.39 16.18 -2.71
CA SER A 91 2.95 16.42 -2.56
C SER A 91 2.38 15.70 -1.34
N PHE A 92 2.82 14.48 -1.02
CA PHE A 92 2.38 13.78 0.19
C PHE A 92 2.91 14.38 1.49
N SER A 93 3.96 15.21 1.43
CA SER A 93 4.41 16.00 2.58
C SER A 93 3.50 17.19 2.88
N ASP A 94 2.63 17.61 1.96
CA ASP A 94 1.60 18.62 2.19
C ASP A 94 0.38 17.98 2.88
N PRO A 95 0.04 18.41 4.12
CA PRO A 95 -1.09 17.86 4.86
C PRO A 95 -2.44 18.02 4.15
N GLU A 96 -2.68 19.13 3.44
CA GLU A 96 -3.97 19.35 2.78
C GLU A 96 -4.12 18.44 1.55
N PHE A 97 -3.04 18.26 0.80
CA PHE A 97 -2.99 17.28 -0.29
C PHE A 97 -3.20 15.85 0.24
N ALA A 98 -2.44 15.45 1.27
CA ALA A 98 -2.54 14.12 1.86
C ALA A 98 -3.95 13.84 2.41
N LYS A 99 -4.58 14.84 3.04
CA LYS A 99 -5.96 14.75 3.55
C LYS A 99 -6.99 14.61 2.42
N ALA A 100 -6.87 15.39 1.35
CA ALA A 100 -7.75 15.27 0.19
C ALA A 100 -7.61 13.90 -0.48
N TYR A 101 -6.38 13.43 -0.65
CA TYR A 101 -6.08 12.11 -1.21
C TYR A 101 -6.63 10.97 -0.32
N ALA A 102 -6.37 11.02 0.98
CA ALA A 102 -6.87 10.03 1.94
C ALA A 102 -8.40 10.01 1.99
N LYS A 103 -9.07 11.17 1.90
CA LYS A 103 -10.53 11.24 1.80
C LYS A 103 -11.06 10.56 0.53
N GLY A 104 -10.42 10.81 -0.62
CA GLY A 104 -10.79 10.16 -1.87
C GLY A 104 -10.61 8.63 -1.83
N MET A 105 -9.55 8.17 -1.17
CA MET A 105 -9.27 6.74 -1.01
C MET A 105 -10.03 6.05 0.13
N LYS A 106 -10.73 6.79 1.00
CA LYS A 106 -11.31 6.24 2.24
C LYS A 106 -12.14 4.99 2.00
N LYS A 107 -13.06 5.03 1.02
CA LYS A 107 -13.98 3.94 0.72
C LYS A 107 -13.25 2.69 0.25
N GLU A 108 -12.35 2.84 -0.72
CA GLU A 108 -11.60 1.70 -1.27
C GLU A 108 -10.60 1.15 -0.25
N ASN A 109 -9.98 2.01 0.56
CA ASN A 109 -9.11 1.59 1.65
C ASN A 109 -9.88 0.82 2.74
N GLU A 110 -11.10 1.25 3.08
CA GLU A 110 -11.97 0.52 4.01
C GLU A 110 -12.37 -0.85 3.45
N ASN A 111 -12.73 -0.93 2.17
CA ASN A 111 -13.05 -2.18 1.49
C ASN A 111 -11.84 -3.13 1.45
N LEU A 112 -10.66 -2.59 1.16
CA LEU A 112 -9.40 -3.34 1.17
C LEU A 112 -9.12 -3.90 2.57
N LEU A 113 -9.19 -3.07 3.62
CA LEU A 113 -8.97 -3.52 5.00
C LEU A 113 -9.98 -4.58 5.42
N LYS A 114 -11.27 -4.42 5.08
CA LYS A 114 -12.31 -5.43 5.33
C LYS A 114 -12.04 -6.75 4.62
N SER A 115 -11.48 -6.69 3.43
CA SER A 115 -11.12 -7.88 2.65
C SER A 115 -9.87 -8.55 3.22
N LEU A 116 -8.83 -7.77 3.57
CA LEU A 116 -7.62 -8.26 4.24
C LEU A 116 -7.93 -8.89 5.60
N MET A 117 -8.91 -8.39 6.36
CA MET A 117 -9.31 -9.06 7.61
C MET A 117 -9.82 -10.49 7.41
N LYS A 118 -10.22 -10.86 6.19
CA LYS A 118 -10.65 -12.23 5.84
C LYS A 118 -9.51 -13.06 5.23
N ASP A 119 -8.38 -12.43 4.94
CA ASP A 119 -7.21 -13.06 4.36
C ASP A 119 -6.39 -13.78 5.44
N PRO A 120 -5.99 -15.05 5.24
CA PRO A 120 -5.24 -15.82 6.24
C PRO A 120 -3.88 -15.22 6.61
N ASP A 121 -3.16 -14.63 5.65
CA ASP A 121 -1.84 -14.07 5.90
C ASP A 121 -1.95 -12.81 6.75
N TYR A 122 -2.90 -11.94 6.41
CA TYR A 122 -3.19 -10.75 7.20
C TYR A 122 -3.72 -11.10 8.61
N GLN A 123 -4.55 -12.13 8.73
CA GLN A 123 -4.96 -12.66 10.04
C GLN A 123 -3.76 -13.17 10.84
N GLY A 124 -2.82 -13.87 10.22
CA GLY A 124 -1.58 -14.32 10.86
C GLY A 124 -0.74 -13.16 11.40
N MET A 125 -0.60 -12.09 10.62
CA MET A 125 0.06 -10.86 11.07
C MET A 125 -0.69 -10.20 12.23
N MET A 126 -2.02 -10.12 12.15
CA MET A 126 -2.85 -9.57 13.22
C MET A 126 -2.75 -10.39 14.51
N LEU A 127 -2.76 -11.72 14.43
CA LEU A 127 -2.56 -12.60 15.59
C LEU A 127 -1.18 -12.42 16.22
N SER A 128 -0.16 -12.14 15.42
CA SER A 128 1.17 -11.83 15.92
C SER A 128 1.19 -10.51 16.70
N LEU A 129 0.46 -9.49 16.22
CA LEU A 129 0.28 -8.24 16.94
C LEU A 129 -0.48 -8.45 18.26
N LEU A 130 -1.51 -9.30 18.29
CA LEU A 130 -2.26 -9.63 19.51
C LEU A 130 -1.42 -10.40 20.54
N LYS A 131 -0.29 -10.99 20.15
CA LYS A 131 0.64 -11.64 21.08
C LYS A 131 1.61 -10.64 21.73
N ASP A 132 1.57 -9.37 21.36
CA ASP A 132 2.42 -8.34 21.94
C ASP A 132 2.25 -8.27 23.48
N PRO A 133 3.35 -8.16 24.27
CA PRO A 133 3.28 -8.11 25.72
C PRO A 133 2.38 -7.01 26.29
N GLU A 134 2.28 -5.85 25.64
CA GLU A 134 1.40 -4.77 26.10
C GLU A 134 -0.07 -5.14 25.90
N TYR A 135 -0.41 -5.80 24.79
CA TYR A 135 -1.75 -6.33 24.59
C TYR A 135 -2.06 -7.44 25.61
N GLN A 136 -1.12 -8.35 25.87
CA GLN A 136 -1.28 -9.38 26.89
C GLN A 136 -1.55 -8.79 28.29
N LYS A 137 -0.85 -7.72 28.68
CA LYS A 137 -1.11 -7.02 29.96
C LYS A 137 -2.54 -6.50 30.03
N GLN A 138 -3.05 -5.90 28.96
CA GLN A 138 -4.44 -5.43 28.89
C GLN A 138 -5.44 -6.59 29.02
N VAL A 139 -5.19 -7.71 28.34
CA VAL A 139 -6.01 -8.92 28.44
C VAL A 139 -5.98 -9.49 29.86
N ILE A 140 -4.82 -9.55 30.51
CA ILE A 140 -4.69 -10.00 31.91
C ILE A 140 -5.43 -9.07 32.86
N GLN A 141 -5.36 -7.76 32.64
CA GLN A 141 -6.12 -6.79 33.44
C GLN A 141 -7.62 -7.00 33.28
N LEU A 142 -8.09 -7.27 32.06
CA LEU A 142 -9.49 -7.61 31.79
C LEU A 142 -9.90 -8.93 32.45
N MET A 143 -9.07 -9.98 32.43
CA MET A 143 -9.33 -11.22 33.17
C MET A 143 -9.40 -11.00 34.68
N LYS A 144 -8.69 -10.00 35.20
CA LYS A 144 -8.76 -9.56 36.60
C LYS A 144 -9.90 -8.56 36.87
N SER A 145 -10.81 -8.31 35.93
CA SER A 145 -11.96 -7.45 36.18
C SER A 145 -12.95 -8.10 37.16
N LYS A 146 -13.87 -7.31 37.73
CA LYS A 146 -14.87 -7.83 38.67
C LYS A 146 -15.85 -8.79 37.96
N GLU A 147 -16.19 -8.48 36.72
CA GLU A 147 -17.08 -9.25 35.87
C GLU A 147 -16.49 -10.63 35.57
N MET A 148 -15.21 -10.67 35.16
CA MET A 148 -14.51 -11.93 34.89
C MET A 148 -14.30 -12.74 36.17
N ARG A 149 -13.98 -12.09 37.31
CA ARG A 149 -13.92 -12.78 38.61
C ARG A 149 -15.24 -13.46 38.97
N LYS A 150 -16.39 -12.82 38.73
CA LYS A 150 -17.70 -13.43 38.98
C LYS A 150 -17.94 -14.66 38.10
N HIS A 151 -17.58 -14.58 36.82
CA HIS A 151 -17.67 -15.73 35.92
C HIS A 151 -16.74 -16.87 36.35
N PHE A 152 -15.50 -16.56 36.75
CA PHE A 152 -14.57 -17.55 37.29
C PHE A 152 -15.08 -18.16 38.59
N GLN A 153 -15.65 -17.38 39.51
CA GLN A 153 -16.23 -17.88 40.74
C GLN A 153 -17.38 -18.85 40.47
N ASN A 154 -18.29 -18.51 39.55
CA ASN A 154 -19.39 -19.40 39.17
C ASN A 154 -18.86 -20.70 38.54
N THR A 155 -17.90 -20.61 37.63
CA THR A 155 -17.27 -21.79 37.00
C THR A 155 -16.57 -22.67 38.04
N MET A 156 -15.91 -22.06 39.04
CA MET A 156 -15.31 -22.79 40.15
C MET A 156 -16.38 -23.51 40.98
N ILE A 157 -17.48 -22.86 41.32
CA ILE A 157 -18.60 -23.47 42.06
C ILE A 157 -19.16 -24.66 41.27
N GLU A 158 -19.43 -24.49 39.97
CA GLU A 158 -19.88 -25.58 39.09
C GLU A 158 -18.88 -26.74 39.03
N THR A 159 -17.57 -26.41 39.00
CA THR A 159 -16.51 -27.42 39.03
C THR A 159 -16.48 -28.16 40.36
N PHE A 160 -16.61 -27.46 41.49
CA PHE A 160 -16.73 -28.08 42.82
C PHE A 160 -18.00 -28.92 42.94
N ASP A 161 -19.07 -28.53 42.26
CA ASP A 161 -20.34 -29.24 42.27
C ASP A 161 -20.36 -30.48 41.37
N SER A 162 -19.40 -30.61 40.46
CA SER A 162 -19.22 -31.77 39.60
C SER A 162 -19.10 -33.07 40.43
N PRO A 163 -19.88 -34.11 40.11
CA PRO A 163 -19.79 -35.41 40.78
C PRO A 163 -18.38 -36.00 40.81
N LEU A 164 -17.61 -35.79 39.73
CA LEU A 164 -16.23 -36.25 39.62
C LEU A 164 -15.33 -35.52 40.64
N PHE A 165 -15.51 -34.21 40.77
CA PHE A 165 -14.72 -33.42 41.72
C PHE A 165 -15.10 -33.75 43.17
N LYS A 166 -16.40 -33.86 43.47
CA LYS A 166 -16.90 -34.28 44.79
C LYS A 166 -16.35 -35.66 45.18
N ALA A 167 -16.38 -36.63 44.27
CA ALA A 167 -15.83 -37.97 44.52
C ALA A 167 -14.30 -37.94 44.77
N LYS A 168 -13.56 -37.16 43.97
CA LYS A 168 -12.12 -36.98 44.18
C LYS A 168 -11.83 -36.29 45.51
N MET A 169 -12.59 -35.26 45.87
CA MET A 169 -12.45 -34.54 47.13
C MET A 169 -12.76 -35.45 48.32
N GLN A 170 -13.84 -36.23 48.25
CA GLN A 170 -14.19 -37.23 49.26
C GLN A 170 -13.07 -38.28 49.42
N THR A 171 -12.53 -38.78 48.31
CA THR A 171 -11.41 -39.74 48.34
C THR A 171 -10.16 -39.13 48.97
N THR A 172 -9.82 -37.88 48.64
CA THR A 172 -8.68 -37.17 49.24
C THR A 172 -8.90 -36.91 50.73
N LEU A 173 -10.11 -36.53 51.15
CA LEU A 173 -10.44 -36.33 52.57
C LEU A 173 -10.37 -37.64 53.36
N LEU A 174 -10.83 -38.75 52.78
CA LEU A 174 -10.71 -40.07 53.40
C LEU A 174 -9.24 -40.50 53.55
N LYS A 175 -8.40 -40.27 52.53
CA LYS A 175 -6.95 -40.53 52.60
C LYS A 175 -6.27 -39.68 53.67
N ALA A 176 -6.55 -38.38 53.72
CA ALA A 176 -5.99 -37.49 54.74
C ALA A 176 -6.43 -37.88 56.16
N ALA A 177 -7.68 -38.34 56.33
CA ALA A 177 -8.16 -38.86 57.61
C ALA A 177 -7.49 -40.18 58.01
N GLN A 178 -7.22 -41.06 57.03
CA GLN A 178 -6.45 -42.30 57.26
C GLN A 178 -5.00 -42.01 57.62
N GLU A 179 -4.35 -41.05 56.96
CA GLU A 179 -2.99 -40.60 57.28
C GLU A 179 -2.92 -39.98 58.68
N MET A 180 -3.85 -39.09 59.05
CA MET A 180 -3.92 -38.54 60.41
C MET A 180 -4.20 -39.59 61.50
N ASN A 181 -5.01 -40.61 61.22
CA ASN A 181 -5.23 -41.73 62.14
C ASN A 181 -4.02 -42.67 62.21
N SER A 182 -3.27 -42.82 61.12
CA SER A 182 -2.04 -43.62 61.08
C SER A 182 -0.91 -42.91 61.84
N GLU A 183 -0.84 -41.57 61.78
CA GLU A 183 0.09 -40.76 62.58
C GLU A 183 -0.28 -40.72 64.07
N LYS A 184 -1.57 -40.74 64.43
CA LYS A 184 -2.01 -40.82 65.84
C LYS A 184 -1.98 -42.23 66.44
N GLY A 185 -1.85 -43.27 65.63
CA GLY A 185 -1.76 -44.68 66.07
C GLY A 185 -0.34 -45.17 66.37
N GLY A 186 0.69 -44.38 66.09
CA GLY A 186 2.10 -44.81 66.17
C GLY A 186 2.80 -44.58 67.51
N GLN A 187 2.12 -44.03 68.53
CA GLN A 187 2.79 -43.57 69.76
C GLN A 187 2.15 -44.13 71.03
N GLN A 188 1.85 -45.43 71.07
CA GLN A 188 1.51 -46.11 72.33
C GLN A 188 1.80 -47.61 72.30
N ASN A 189 3.05 -48.02 72.12
CA ASN A 189 3.56 -49.27 72.72
C ASN A 189 5.07 -49.46 72.49
N GLN A 190 5.88 -49.11 73.49
CA GLN A 190 6.97 -49.95 74.00
C GLN A 190 7.70 -49.19 75.11
N GLY A 191 7.29 -49.48 76.35
CA GLY A 191 7.89 -48.90 77.53
C GLY A 191 7.73 -49.82 78.73
N GLN A 192 8.10 -51.11 78.61
CA GLN A 192 8.49 -51.90 79.78
C GLN A 192 9.21 -53.20 79.42
N GLN A 193 10.49 -53.23 79.83
CA GLN A 193 11.10 -54.26 80.68
C GLN A 193 12.20 -55.16 80.07
N GLN A 194 13.31 -55.18 80.81
CA GLN A 194 14.49 -56.07 80.81
C GLN A 194 15.44 -55.95 79.60
N GLY A 195 16.73 -55.70 79.73
CA GLY A 195 17.65 -55.81 80.87
C GLY A 195 18.96 -56.38 80.34
N GLY A 196 20.12 -55.81 80.69
CA GLY A 196 21.43 -56.44 80.44
C GLY A 196 22.51 -55.55 79.82
N THR A 197 23.18 -54.79 80.68
CA THR A 197 24.64 -54.63 80.84
C THR A 197 25.60 -54.61 79.63
N SER A 198 26.56 -53.68 79.75
CA SER A 198 27.90 -53.61 79.11
C SER A 198 27.96 -52.92 77.73
N GLY A 199 28.74 -51.88 77.47
CA GLY A 199 29.75 -51.14 78.23
C GLY A 199 30.44 -50.12 77.31
N GLY A 200 31.18 -49.16 77.90
CA GLY A 200 32.13 -48.25 77.24
C GLY A 200 31.54 -46.87 76.88
N GLN A 201 31.81 -45.79 77.63
CA GLN A 201 32.96 -44.86 77.47
C GLN A 201 33.11 -44.33 76.03
N GLN A 202 33.27 -43.04 75.72
CA GLN A 202 33.55 -41.84 76.51
C GLN A 202 33.48 -40.63 75.55
N GLN A 203 33.02 -39.49 76.07
CA GLN A 203 33.43 -38.10 75.79
C GLN A 203 33.46 -37.48 74.38
N GLY A 204 32.96 -36.24 74.36
CA GLY A 204 33.60 -35.13 73.65
C GLY A 204 32.63 -34.38 72.74
N SER A 205 31.71 -33.56 73.26
CA SER A 205 31.90 -32.18 73.72
C SER A 205 31.56 -31.13 72.65
N SER A 206 30.71 -30.18 73.08
CA SER A 206 30.54 -28.78 72.63
C SER A 206 30.19 -28.55 71.16
N GLY A 207 29.00 -28.04 70.82
CA GLY A 207 28.46 -26.75 71.28
C GLY A 207 28.78 -25.72 70.18
N GLY A 208 27.84 -25.07 69.52
CA GLY A 208 26.66 -24.40 70.06
C GLY A 208 26.79 -22.94 69.64
N SER A 209 25.92 -22.52 68.72
CA SER A 209 25.72 -21.12 68.34
C SER A 209 24.95 -20.36 69.40
#